data_AF-A0A1R3GX64-F1
#
_entry.id   AF-A0A1R3GX64-F1
#
_cell.length_a   1.000
_cell.length_b   1.000
_cell.length_c   1.000
_cell.angle_alpha   90.00
_cell.angle_beta   90.00
_cell.angle_gamma   90.00
#
_symmetry.space_group_name_H-M   'P 1'
#
loop_
_entity.id
_entity.type
_entity.pdbx_description
1 polymer ?
#
loop_
_entity_poly.entity_id
_entity_poly.type
_entity_poly.pdbx_seq_one_letter_code
_entity_poly.pdbx_strand_id
1 'polypeptide(L)'
;MCKAKPETEEQRCRKQREKMRGIGGPLLTIGDLLSDIGEESAAAPDNLYHHDSALPSPSSQPSSSSNFDSNDAAQSLDLTKLFQDNYEKLNEALAGSDHSWTALTLKLCTALETANKMVQSTDTNVKLLSEKVAELEKIVKRGDSAVTAARAISIHLNQKGESSVGSQNKEKSRSH
;
A
#
# COMPACT_ATOMS: atom_id res chain seq x y z
N MET A 1 -81.73 19.49 -41.11
CA MET A 1 -80.74 20.52 -40.70
C MET A 1 -80.39 20.28 -39.23
N CYS A 2 -79.37 19.48 -38.93
CA CYS A 2 -78.99 19.15 -37.55
C CYS A 2 -77.99 20.19 -37.03
N LYS A 3 -78.39 21.02 -36.06
CA LYS A 3 -77.47 21.93 -35.36
C LYS A 3 -76.70 21.15 -34.30
N ALA A 4 -75.39 21.04 -34.47
CA ALA A 4 -74.50 20.54 -33.41
C ALA A 4 -74.42 21.58 -32.28
N LYS A 5 -74.64 21.13 -31.04
CA LYS A 5 -74.50 21.95 -29.82
C LYS A 5 -73.00 22.14 -29.52
N PRO A 6 -72.53 23.36 -29.19
CA PRO A 6 -71.13 23.56 -28.81
C PRO A 6 -70.85 22.91 -27.44
N GLU A 7 -69.81 22.08 -27.36
CA GLU A 7 -69.29 21.53 -26.11
C GLU A 7 -68.77 22.68 -25.21
N THR A 8 -69.17 22.67 -23.94
CA THR A 8 -68.72 23.66 -22.95
C THR A 8 -67.26 23.40 -22.54
N GLU A 9 -66.48 24.44 -22.25
CA GLU A 9 -65.06 24.31 -21.84
C GLU A 9 -64.84 23.35 -20.66
N GLU A 10 -65.82 23.24 -19.77
CA GLU A 10 -65.76 22.29 -18.65
C GLU A 10 -65.70 20.83 -19.12
N GLN A 11 -66.42 20.49 -20.20
CA GLN A 11 -66.38 19.15 -20.81
C GLN A 11 -65.02 18.90 -21.47
N ARG A 12 -64.42 19.93 -22.07
CA ARG A 12 -63.07 19.86 -22.64
C ARG A 12 -62.01 19.56 -21.58
N CYS A 13 -62.05 20.27 -20.45
CA CYS A 13 -61.14 20.06 -19.32
C CYS A 13 -61.31 18.69 -18.64
N ARG A 14 -62.53 18.16 -18.52
CA ARG A 14 -62.76 16.81 -17.98
C ARG A 14 -62.19 15.73 -18.92
N LYS A 15 -62.45 15.85 -20.22
CA LYS A 15 -61.95 14.92 -21.24
C LYS A 15 -60.43 14.94 -21.35
N GLN A 16 -59.79 16.09 -21.10
CA GLN A 16 -58.34 16.24 -21.11
C GLN A 16 -57.68 15.68 -19.84
N ARG A 17 -58.36 15.74 -18.69
CA ARG A 17 -57.94 15.05 -17.45
C ARG A 17 -58.02 13.52 -17.56
N GLU A 18 -59.00 12.99 -18.28
CA GLU A 18 -59.08 11.53 -18.56
C GLU A 18 -57.95 11.06 -19.49
N LYS A 19 -57.53 11.87 -20.47
CA LYS A 19 -56.45 11.53 -21.40
C LYS A 19 -55.05 11.47 -20.76
N MET A 20 -54.86 12.07 -19.58
CA MET A 20 -53.57 12.08 -18.87
C MET A 20 -53.47 11.02 -17.76
N ARG A 21 -54.53 10.24 -17.50
CA ARG A 21 -54.60 9.28 -16.39
C ARG A 21 -53.89 7.94 -16.65
N GLY A 22 -52.93 7.88 -17.57
CA GLY A 22 -52.35 6.63 -18.07
C GLY A 22 -50.84 6.64 -18.37
N ILE A 23 -50.10 7.68 -18.00
CA ILE A 23 -48.65 7.76 -18.26
C ILE A 23 -47.97 8.02 -16.93
N GLY A 24 -47.70 6.96 -16.17
CA GLY A 24 -47.10 7.07 -14.85
C GLY A 24 -46.97 5.70 -14.21
N GLY A 25 -46.02 4.90 -14.69
CA GLY A 25 -45.55 3.75 -13.92
C GLY A 25 -44.94 4.22 -12.59
N PRO A 26 -44.78 3.31 -11.61
CA PRO A 26 -44.10 3.64 -10.37
C PRO A 26 -42.69 4.16 -10.67
N LEU A 27 -42.33 5.29 -10.05
CA LEU A 27 -40.98 5.83 -10.11
C LEU A 27 -40.04 4.80 -9.48
N LEU A 28 -39.04 4.37 -10.25
CA LEU A 28 -37.95 3.56 -9.72
C LEU A 28 -37.28 4.35 -8.60
N THR A 29 -37.07 3.69 -7.47
CA THR A 29 -36.40 4.28 -6.34
C THR A 29 -34.90 4.34 -6.61
N ILE A 30 -34.21 5.25 -5.92
CA ILE A 30 -32.73 5.28 -5.94
C ILE A 30 -32.15 3.92 -5.52
N GLY A 31 -32.86 3.13 -4.72
CA GLY A 31 -32.48 1.75 -4.37
C GLY A 31 -32.47 0.78 -5.56
N ASP A 32 -33.45 0.89 -6.47
CA ASP A 32 -33.53 0.01 -7.65
C ASP A 32 -32.34 0.25 -8.60
N LEU A 33 -31.85 1.50 -8.68
CA LEU A 33 -30.71 1.87 -9.52
C LEU A 33 -29.35 1.44 -8.95
N LEU A 34 -29.24 1.33 -7.63
CA LEU A 34 -27.97 1.01 -6.96
C LEU A 34 -27.79 -0.49 -6.69
N SER A 35 -28.79 -1.32 -7.02
CA SER A 35 -28.77 -2.77 -6.77
C SER A 35 -27.67 -3.49 -7.57
N ASP A 36 -27.44 -3.10 -8.83
CA ASP A 36 -26.45 -3.75 -9.71
C ASP A 36 -24.98 -3.42 -9.37
N ILE A 37 -24.74 -2.49 -8.43
CA ILE A 37 -23.40 -1.95 -8.11
C ILE A 37 -22.75 -2.72 -6.93
N GLY A 38 -23.49 -3.63 -6.28
CA GLY A 38 -23.04 -4.35 -5.08
C GLY A 38 -22.60 -5.80 -5.27
N GLU A 39 -22.68 -6.35 -6.50
CA GLU A 39 -22.46 -7.79 -6.76
C GLU A 39 -21.09 -8.09 -7.37
N GLU A 40 -20.02 -7.47 -6.87
CA GLU A 40 -18.70 -8.08 -6.99
C GLU A 40 -18.00 -8.09 -5.64
N SER A 41 -17.50 -9.28 -5.28
CA SER A 41 -16.68 -9.56 -4.12
C SER A 41 -17.40 -9.86 -2.79
N ALA A 42 -17.86 -11.12 -2.65
CA ALA A 42 -17.57 -11.92 -1.45
C ALA A 42 -17.86 -13.43 -1.66
N ALA A 43 -16.78 -14.18 -1.89
CA ALA A 43 -16.51 -15.55 -1.48
C ALA A 43 -17.44 -16.74 -1.88
N ALA A 44 -16.79 -17.71 -2.54
CA ALA A 44 -17.17 -19.10 -2.89
C ALA A 44 -17.66 -19.97 -1.68
N PRO A 45 -18.00 -21.29 -1.81
CA PRO A 45 -17.96 -22.19 -2.99
C PRO A 45 -19.22 -23.08 -3.19
N ASP A 46 -19.18 -23.86 -4.27
CA ASP A 46 -19.82 -25.17 -4.47
C ASP A 46 -21.18 -25.28 -5.19
N ASN A 47 -21.15 -26.10 -6.25
CA ASN A 47 -22.23 -26.83 -6.95
C ASN A 47 -22.91 -26.21 -8.19
N LEU A 48 -22.25 -26.45 -9.32
CA LEU A 48 -22.71 -27.22 -10.50
C LEU A 48 -23.90 -26.73 -11.36
N TYR A 49 -23.68 -26.91 -12.68
CA TYR A 49 -24.58 -26.86 -13.85
C TYR A 49 -24.68 -25.48 -14.55
N HIS A 50 -23.72 -25.14 -15.42
CA HIS A 50 -23.56 -25.54 -16.84
C HIS A 50 -24.52 -24.82 -17.78
N HIS A 51 -24.00 -23.85 -18.55
CA HIS A 51 -24.32 -23.78 -19.98
C HIS A 51 -23.17 -23.15 -20.78
N ASP A 52 -22.77 -23.92 -21.79
CA ASP A 52 -21.75 -23.63 -22.79
C ASP A 52 -21.91 -22.30 -23.53
N SER A 53 -20.79 -21.62 -23.77
CA SER A 53 -20.48 -21.16 -25.13
C SER A 53 -18.98 -20.96 -25.31
N ALA A 54 -18.51 -21.51 -26.42
CA ALA A 54 -17.12 -21.79 -26.75
C ALA A 54 -16.23 -20.54 -26.85
N LEU A 55 -15.01 -20.72 -26.33
CA LEU A 55 -13.81 -19.96 -26.69
C LEU A 55 -13.62 -19.91 -28.22
N PRO A 56 -13.05 -18.80 -28.72
CA PRO A 56 -11.73 -18.95 -29.31
C PRO A 56 -10.73 -17.88 -28.81
N SER A 57 -9.56 -18.35 -28.38
CA SER A 57 -8.29 -17.60 -28.49
C SER A 57 -7.76 -17.73 -29.94
N PRO A 58 -6.79 -16.95 -30.45
CA PRO A 58 -5.87 -16.05 -29.74
C PRO A 58 -5.58 -14.69 -30.44
N SER A 59 -4.72 -13.89 -29.78
CA SER A 59 -3.88 -12.82 -30.34
C SER A 59 -4.54 -11.48 -30.65
N SER A 60 -4.25 -10.46 -29.84
CA SER A 60 -3.27 -9.41 -30.18
C SER A 60 -3.33 -8.30 -29.11
N GLN A 61 -2.20 -8.06 -28.45
CA GLN A 61 -1.98 -6.84 -27.66
C GLN A 61 -2.14 -5.60 -28.56
N PRO A 62 -2.56 -4.47 -27.97
CA PRO A 62 -1.61 -3.36 -27.96
C PRO A 62 -1.26 -3.02 -26.52
N SER A 63 0.00 -3.27 -26.21
CA SER A 63 0.70 -2.76 -25.05
C SER A 63 0.64 -1.23 -25.10
N SER A 64 -0.29 -0.62 -24.36
CA SER A 64 -0.12 0.76 -23.94
C SER A 64 0.74 0.74 -22.69
N SER A 65 2.03 0.50 -22.90
CA SER A 65 3.07 0.78 -21.93
C SER A 65 3.07 2.28 -21.68
N SER A 66 2.30 2.74 -20.70
CA SER A 66 2.68 3.96 -19.98
C SER A 66 3.93 3.59 -19.21
N ASN A 67 5.07 3.76 -19.89
CA ASN A 67 6.38 3.80 -19.28
C ASN A 67 6.31 4.89 -18.22
N PHE A 68 6.00 4.51 -16.98
CA PHE A 68 6.50 5.25 -15.84
C PHE A 68 8.00 5.00 -15.91
N ASP A 69 8.68 5.94 -16.55
CA ASP A 69 10.13 5.96 -16.64
C ASP A 69 10.64 5.93 -15.21
N SER A 70 11.07 4.75 -14.76
CA SER A 70 11.66 4.48 -13.44
C SER A 70 13.05 5.11 -13.31
N ASN A 71 13.25 6.27 -13.93
CA ASN A 71 14.51 6.98 -14.09
C ASN A 71 14.41 8.46 -13.75
N ASP A 72 13.43 8.87 -12.93
CA ASP A 72 13.60 10.12 -12.19
C ASP A 72 13.96 9.80 -10.75
N ALA A 73 15.27 9.82 -10.53
CA ALA A 73 15.92 9.67 -9.25
C ALA A 73 15.22 10.54 -8.20
N ALA A 74 14.77 9.90 -7.11
CA ALA A 74 14.66 10.54 -5.81
C ALA A 74 14.06 11.96 -5.81
N GLN A 75 12.96 12.18 -6.55
CA GLN A 75 12.04 13.20 -6.07
C GLN A 75 11.53 12.64 -4.75
N SER A 76 12.11 13.10 -3.63
CA SER A 76 11.46 12.99 -2.34
C SER A 76 10.14 13.72 -2.51
N LEU A 77 9.14 13.01 -3.02
CA LEU A 77 7.79 13.49 -3.13
C LEU A 77 7.41 13.70 -1.68
N ASP A 78 7.43 14.96 -1.27
CA ASP A 78 6.94 15.37 0.03
C ASP A 78 5.47 14.96 0.04
N LEU A 79 5.25 13.79 0.63
CA LEU A 79 3.97 13.12 0.59
C LEU A 79 2.92 13.97 1.30
N THR A 80 3.34 14.74 2.30
CA THR A 80 2.53 15.76 2.96
C THR A 80 2.08 16.83 1.98
N LYS A 81 3.01 17.37 1.17
CA LYS A 81 2.67 18.34 0.12
C LYS A 81 1.74 17.73 -0.95
N LEU A 82 2.01 16.50 -1.38
CA LEU A 82 1.16 15.81 -2.36
C LEU A 82 -0.26 15.58 -1.82
N PHE A 83 -0.40 15.19 -0.55
CA PHE A 83 -1.70 15.04 0.09
C PHE A 83 -2.45 16.37 0.16
N GLN A 84 -1.76 17.41 0.61
CA GLN A 84 -2.33 18.75 0.72
C GLN A 84 -2.84 19.26 -0.63
N ASP A 85 -2.01 19.18 -1.68
CA ASP A 85 -2.36 19.64 -3.03
C ASP A 85 -3.55 18.87 -3.62
N ASN A 86 -3.66 17.55 -3.39
CA ASN A 86 -4.79 16.75 -3.88
C ASN A 86 -6.06 16.99 -3.05
N TYR A 87 -5.92 17.25 -1.75
CA TYR A 87 -7.05 17.58 -0.88
C TYR A 87 -7.66 18.93 -1.24
N GLU A 88 -6.84 19.94 -1.53
CA GLU A 88 -7.31 21.25 -1.99
C GLU A 88 -8.07 21.16 -3.31
N LYS A 89 -7.53 20.42 -4.28
CA LYS A 89 -8.20 20.15 -5.57
C LYS A 89 -9.51 19.40 -5.39
N LEU A 90 -9.56 18.45 -4.45
CA LEU A 90 -10.79 17.72 -4.14
C LEU A 90 -11.86 18.66 -3.56
N ASN A 91 -11.48 19.55 -2.64
CA ASN A 91 -12.40 20.54 -2.09
C ASN A 91 -12.94 21.50 -3.16
N GLU A 92 -12.09 21.91 -4.11
CA GLU A 92 -12.51 22.72 -5.25
C GLU A 92 -13.53 21.96 -6.14
N ALA A 93 -13.23 20.71 -6.49
CA ALA A 93 -14.13 19.86 -7.28
C ALA A 93 -15.46 19.56 -6.57
N LEU A 94 -15.46 19.44 -5.24
CA LEU A 94 -16.67 19.24 -4.44
C LEU A 94 -17.54 20.51 -4.35
N ALA A 95 -16.92 21.70 -4.41
CA ALA A 95 -17.63 22.97 -4.50
C ALA A 95 -18.13 23.26 -5.93
N GLY A 96 -17.50 22.63 -6.93
CA GLY A 96 -17.88 22.67 -8.33
C GLY A 96 -19.10 21.81 -8.66
N SER A 97 -19.48 21.80 -9.94
CA SER A 97 -20.55 20.95 -10.47
C SER A 97 -20.02 19.74 -11.24
N ASP A 98 -18.70 19.56 -11.29
CA ASP A 98 -18.01 18.56 -12.07
C ASP A 98 -17.81 17.26 -11.27
N HIS A 99 -17.83 16.12 -11.98
CA HIS A 99 -17.66 14.80 -11.36
C HIS A 99 -16.19 14.41 -11.15
N SER A 100 -15.26 15.37 -11.30
CA SER A 100 -13.83 15.17 -11.12
C SER A 100 -13.47 14.77 -9.67
N TRP A 101 -14.33 15.10 -8.70
CA TRP A 101 -14.19 14.69 -7.30
C TRP A 101 -14.05 13.18 -7.13
N THR A 102 -14.68 12.38 -7.99
CA THR A 102 -14.57 10.91 -7.95
C THR A 102 -13.15 10.43 -8.24
N ALA A 103 -12.54 10.92 -9.34
CA ALA A 103 -11.17 10.62 -9.73
C ALA A 103 -10.16 11.15 -8.71
N LEU A 104 -10.39 12.36 -8.18
CA LEU A 104 -9.54 12.95 -7.14
C LEU A 104 -9.61 12.17 -5.82
N THR A 105 -10.78 11.68 -5.44
CA THR A 105 -10.96 10.82 -4.25
C THR A 105 -10.19 9.51 -4.43
N LEU A 106 -10.32 8.85 -5.59
CA LEU A 106 -9.57 7.62 -5.88
C LEU A 106 -8.06 7.85 -5.81
N LYS A 107 -7.58 8.96 -6.39
CA LYS A 107 -6.16 9.33 -6.34
C LYS A 107 -5.65 9.54 -4.91
N LEU A 108 -6.46 10.17 -4.05
CA LEU A 108 -6.14 10.35 -2.63
C LEU A 108 -6.07 9.00 -1.90
N CYS A 109 -7.05 8.12 -2.12
CA CYS A 109 -7.07 6.77 -1.54
C CYS A 109 -5.86 5.95 -1.96
N THR A 110 -5.50 5.95 -3.25
CA THR A 110 -4.30 5.25 -3.73
C THR A 110 -3.03 5.81 -3.11
N ALA A 111 -2.89 7.14 -3.01
CA ALA A 111 -1.75 7.77 -2.36
C ALA A 111 -1.64 7.36 -0.88
N LEU A 112 -2.76 7.32 -0.14
CA LEU A 112 -2.81 6.84 1.25
C LEU A 112 -2.43 5.37 1.38
N GLU A 113 -2.88 4.52 0.47
CA GLU A 113 -2.52 3.11 0.47
C GLU A 113 -1.01 2.90 0.24
N THR A 114 -0.44 3.62 -0.73
CA THR A 114 1.00 3.62 -0.98
C THR A 114 1.79 4.13 0.23
N ALA A 115 1.32 5.21 0.88
CA ALA A 115 1.90 5.73 2.11
C ALA A 115 1.94 4.68 3.22
N ASN A 116 0.81 4.00 3.43
CA ASN A 116 0.68 2.95 4.43
C ASN A 116 1.63 1.78 4.15
N LYS A 117 1.74 1.33 2.89
CA LYS A 117 2.71 0.30 2.49
C LYS A 117 4.15 0.71 2.74
N MET A 118 4.49 1.97 2.50
CA MET A 118 5.83 2.51 2.75
C MET A 118 6.18 2.51 4.25
N VAL A 119 5.24 2.94 5.10
CA VAL A 119 5.41 2.89 6.57
C VAL A 119 5.61 1.45 7.02
N GLN A 120 4.75 0.52 6.59
CA GLN A 120 4.86 -0.89 6.95
C GLN A 120 6.19 -1.51 6.51
N SER A 121 6.65 -1.23 5.28
CA SER A 121 7.96 -1.71 4.81
C SER A 121 9.11 -1.07 5.57
N THR A 122 8.98 0.18 5.98
CA THR A 122 10.02 0.87 6.75
C THR A 122 10.13 0.27 8.14
N ASP A 123 9.00 0.03 8.82
CA ASP A 123 8.96 -0.57 10.16
C ASP A 123 9.57 -1.98 10.17
N THR A 124 9.25 -2.81 9.17
CA THR A 124 9.84 -4.16 9.05
C THR A 124 11.36 -4.10 8.81
N ASN A 125 11.82 -3.18 7.95
CA ASN A 125 13.24 -2.98 7.67
C ASN A 125 14.01 -2.45 8.90
N VAL A 126 13.43 -1.48 9.61
CA VAL A 126 14.02 -0.92 10.84
C VAL A 126 14.12 -1.98 11.92
N LYS A 127 13.09 -2.83 12.07
CA LYS A 127 13.12 -3.97 13.00
C LYS A 127 14.24 -4.96 12.63
N LEU A 128 14.32 -5.38 11.37
CA LEU A 128 15.36 -6.29 10.89
C LEU A 128 16.76 -5.70 11.10
N LEU A 129 16.93 -4.41 10.81
CA LEU A 129 18.19 -3.69 11.03
C LEU A 129 18.56 -3.68 12.51
N SER A 130 17.60 -3.40 13.40
CA SER A 130 17.82 -3.44 14.85
C SER A 130 18.27 -4.82 15.32
N GLU A 131 17.67 -5.90 14.80
CA GLU A 131 18.06 -7.26 15.12
C GLU A 131 19.51 -7.55 14.67
N LYS A 132 19.89 -7.09 13.48
CA LYS A 132 21.25 -7.24 12.95
C LYS A 132 22.29 -6.43 13.72
N VAL A 133 21.95 -5.20 14.13
CA VAL A 133 22.82 -4.38 14.99
C VAL A 133 23.04 -5.06 16.34
N ALA A 134 22.00 -5.63 16.95
CA ALA A 134 22.12 -6.38 18.20
C ALA A 134 22.99 -7.65 18.06
N GLU A 135 22.94 -8.33 16.91
CA GLU A 135 23.82 -9.45 16.58
C GLU A 135 25.29 -9.01 16.48
N LEU A 136 25.55 -7.91 15.76
CA LEU A 136 26.89 -7.33 15.63
C LEU A 136 27.46 -6.88 16.97
N GLU A 137 26.66 -6.28 17.85
CA GLU A 137 27.08 -5.88 19.19
C GLU A 137 27.60 -7.07 20.01
N LYS A 138 26.95 -8.24 19.92
CA LYS A 138 27.40 -9.47 20.59
C LYS A 138 28.74 -9.96 20.04
N ILE A 139 28.95 -9.84 18.72
CA ILE A 139 30.20 -10.22 18.07
C ILE A 139 31.34 -9.30 18.53
N VAL A 140 31.10 -7.99 18.57
CA VAL A 140 32.06 -6.99 19.05
C VAL A 140 32.46 -7.27 20.50
N LYS A 141 31.48 -7.46 21.41
CA LYS A 141 31.74 -7.81 22.81
C LYS A 141 32.60 -9.07 22.96
N ARG A 142 32.38 -10.07 22.12
CA ARG A 142 33.19 -11.30 22.09
C ARG A 142 34.61 -11.01 21.61
N GLY A 143 34.75 -10.19 20.56
CA GLY A 143 36.04 -9.71 20.06
C GLY A 143 36.85 -8.98 21.12
N ASP A 144 36.23 -8.04 21.83
CA ASP A 144 36.87 -7.26 22.90
C ASP A 144 37.34 -8.16 24.05
N SER A 145 36.55 -9.15 24.42
CA SER A 145 36.92 -10.15 25.43
C SER A 145 38.14 -10.98 24.99
N ALA A 146 38.17 -11.44 23.74
CA ALA A 146 39.30 -12.18 23.19
C ALA A 146 40.57 -11.33 23.11
N VAL A 147 40.46 -10.05 22.70
CA VAL A 147 41.59 -9.10 22.69
C VAL A 147 42.12 -8.88 24.10
N THR A 148 41.24 -8.70 25.08
CA THR A 148 41.63 -8.52 26.49
C THR A 148 42.36 -9.75 27.03
N ALA A 149 41.84 -10.96 26.74
CA ALA A 149 42.49 -12.21 27.13
C ALA A 149 43.87 -12.38 26.47
N ALA A 150 43.99 -12.10 25.18
CA ALA A 150 45.26 -12.16 24.46
C ALA A 150 46.30 -11.17 25.03
N ARG A 151 45.87 -9.95 25.38
CA ARG A 151 46.72 -8.95 26.05
C ARG A 151 47.21 -9.45 27.41
N ALA A 152 46.34 -10.05 28.22
CA ALA A 152 46.70 -10.60 29.52
C ALA A 152 47.77 -11.70 29.41
N ILE A 153 47.62 -12.62 28.44
CA ILE A 153 48.60 -13.69 28.18
C ILE A 153 49.94 -13.10 27.74
N SER A 154 49.94 -12.11 26.84
CA SER A 154 51.16 -11.47 26.35
C SER A 154 51.94 -10.77 27.46
N ILE A 155 51.25 -10.06 28.37
CA ILE A 155 51.88 -9.43 29.54
C ILE A 155 52.51 -10.48 30.45
N HIS A 156 51.80 -11.57 30.75
CA HIS A 156 52.29 -12.63 31.63
C HIS A 156 53.50 -13.38 31.03
N LEU A 157 53.54 -13.56 29.71
CA LEU A 157 54.66 -14.21 29.02
C LEU A 157 55.92 -13.34 29.05
N ASN A 158 55.78 -12.03 28.84
CA ASN A 158 56.89 -11.09 28.91
C ASN A 158 57.50 -10.99 30.32
N GLN A 159 56.68 -11.03 31.38
CA GLN A 159 57.19 -11.04 32.77
C GLN A 159 57.94 -12.33 33.14
N LYS A 160 57.56 -13.48 32.56
CA LYS A 160 58.22 -14.77 32.83
C LYS A 160 59.55 -14.94 32.08
N GLY A 161 59.75 -14.21 30.99
CA GLY A 161 61.03 -14.18 30.26
C GLY A 161 62.14 -13.44 31.01
N GLU A 162 61.80 -12.41 31.79
CA GLU A 162 62.78 -11.59 32.52
C GLU A 162 63.18 -12.19 33.89
N SER A 163 62.35 -13.05 34.50
CA SER A 163 62.62 -13.62 35.84
C SER A 163 63.39 -14.96 35.84
N SER A 164 63.75 -15.53 34.68
CA SER A 164 64.32 -16.88 34.59
C SER A 164 65.82 -16.91 34.22
N VAL A 165 66.48 -15.77 34.02
CA VAL A 165 67.93 -15.69 33.76
C VAL A 165 68.64 -15.16 35.00
N GLY A 166 68.97 -16.05 35.94
CA GLY A 166 69.72 -15.62 37.13
C GLY A 166 69.90 -16.66 38.21
N SER A 167 70.41 -17.86 37.89
CA SER A 167 71.10 -18.72 38.87
C SER A 167 71.67 -19.97 38.21
N GLN A 168 72.77 -19.84 37.47
CA GLN A 168 73.75 -20.92 37.35
C GLN A 168 75.14 -20.30 37.30
N ASN A 169 75.89 -20.46 38.39
CA ASN A 169 77.32 -20.77 38.41
C ASN A 169 77.80 -20.79 39.87
N LYS A 170 77.75 -21.96 40.50
CA LYS A 170 78.62 -22.25 41.64
C LYS A 170 79.55 -23.39 41.23
N GLU A 171 80.70 -22.93 40.74
CA GLU A 171 81.86 -23.67 40.30
C GLU A 171 82.35 -24.59 41.43
N LYS A 172 82.45 -25.90 41.12
CA LYS A 172 82.94 -26.94 42.02
C LYS A 172 84.43 -27.13 41.77
N SER A 173 85.26 -26.37 42.48
CA SER A 173 86.70 -26.61 42.53
C SER A 173 86.99 -27.82 43.42
N ARG A 174 87.31 -28.95 42.81
CA ARG A 174 87.93 -30.11 43.46
C ARG A 174 89.31 -30.30 42.83
N SER A 175 90.34 -29.72 43.45
CA SER A 175 91.73 -30.01 43.12
C SER A 175 92.21 -31.18 43.96
N HIS A 176 92.76 -32.17 43.28
CA HIS A 176 93.63 -33.22 43.81
C HIS A 176 95.05 -32.68 43.98
#